data_AF-A0A352R9R9-F1
#
_entry.id   AF-A0A352R9R9-F1
#
_cell.length_a   1.000
_cell.length_b   1.000
_cell.length_c   1.000
_cell.angle_alpha   90.00
_cell.angle_beta   90.00
_cell.angle_gamma   90.00
#
_symmetry.space_group_name_H-M   'P 1'
#
loop_
_entity.id
_entity.type
_entity.pdbx_description
1 polymer ?
#
loop_
_entity_poly.entity_id
_entity_poly.type
_entity_poly.pdbx_seq_one_letter_code
_entity_poly.pdbx_strand_id
1 'polypeptide(L)'
;MNLSKNQKILLGILHFLPLIGIIAYFYFIFSFVFNNIENLGTHPDEQPQLEFFKAFFAAFIVIILTLLVSIGIKIFDIIHLTRSNKDDKGNKILIWVLLFVFTGIISEIVYYFLEILPEKKENNTSL
;
A
#
# COMPACT_ATOMS: atom_id res chain seq x y z
N MET A 1 -7.44 6.25 -18.57
CA MET A 1 -7.42 7.70 -18.28
C MET A 1 -6.05 8.22 -18.65
N ASN A 2 -5.92 9.36 -19.35
CA ASN A 2 -4.59 9.90 -19.65
C ASN A 2 -4.06 10.66 -18.42
N LEU A 3 -2.92 10.22 -17.90
CA LEU A 3 -2.23 10.82 -16.76
C LEU A 3 -1.02 11.60 -17.25
N SER A 4 -0.80 12.80 -16.71
CA SER A 4 0.41 13.58 -16.97
C SER A 4 1.64 12.91 -16.32
N LYS A 5 2.83 13.22 -16.83
CA LYS A 5 4.10 12.68 -16.29
C LYS A 5 4.24 12.92 -14.79
N ASN A 6 3.89 14.12 -14.31
CA ASN A 6 3.96 14.47 -12.89
C ASN A 6 2.96 13.66 -12.06
N GLN A 7 1.75 13.42 -12.59
CA GLN A 7 0.75 12.56 -11.91
C GLN A 7 1.24 11.12 -11.80
N LYS A 8 1.87 10.57 -12.85
CA LYS A 8 2.46 9.24 -12.81
C LYS A 8 3.57 9.14 -11.77
N ILE A 9 4.43 10.14 -11.66
CA ILE A 9 5.50 10.14 -10.63
C ILE A 9 4.90 10.18 -9.22
N LEU A 10 3.94 11.08 -8.99
CA LEU A 10 3.27 11.20 -7.69
C LEU A 10 2.55 9.88 -7.30
N LEU A 11 1.84 9.27 -8.24
CA LEU A 11 1.19 7.98 -8.03
C LEU A 11 2.22 6.91 -7.71
N GLY A 12 3.36 6.87 -8.40
CA GLY A 12 4.44 5.94 -8.10
C GLY A 12 4.88 6.04 -6.64
N ILE A 13 5.18 7.25 -6.18
CA ILE A 13 5.56 7.51 -4.77
C ILE A 13 4.46 7.02 -3.81
N LEU A 14 3.19 7.27 -4.12
CA LEU A 14 2.07 6.82 -3.31
C LEU A 14 1.98 5.28 -3.22
N HIS A 15 2.23 4.54 -4.31
CA HIS A 15 2.18 3.06 -4.30
C HIS A 15 3.25 2.42 -3.41
N PHE A 16 4.39 3.11 -3.20
CA PHE A 16 5.41 2.66 -2.25
C PHE A 16 5.12 3.07 -0.80
N LEU A 17 4.20 4.01 -0.57
CA LEU A 17 3.91 4.53 0.76
C LEU A 17 3.36 3.46 1.73
N PRO A 18 2.44 2.56 1.32
CA PRO A 18 2.03 1.43 2.16
C PRO A 18 3.19 0.53 2.61
N LEU A 19 4.17 0.29 1.72
CA LEU A 19 5.36 -0.50 2.06
C LEU A 19 6.21 0.20 3.13
N ILE A 20 6.43 1.50 2.97
CA ILE A 20 7.12 2.33 3.99
C ILE A 20 6.35 2.30 5.32
N GLY A 21 5.02 2.38 5.27
CA GLY A 21 4.14 2.27 6.43
C GLY A 21 4.28 0.95 7.18
N ILE A 22 4.35 -0.18 6.46
CA ILE A 22 4.61 -1.50 7.05
C ILE A 22 6.00 -1.57 7.69
N ILE A 23 7.04 -1.06 7.02
CA ILE A 23 8.41 -1.03 7.57
C ILE A 23 8.44 -0.20 8.86
N ALA A 24 7.81 0.97 8.85
CA ALA A 24 7.69 1.83 10.02
C ALA A 24 6.94 1.13 11.16
N TYR A 25 5.83 0.45 10.85
CA TYR A 25 5.08 -0.34 11.84
C TYR A 25 5.96 -1.41 12.51
N PHE A 26 6.67 -2.22 11.72
CA PHE A 26 7.59 -3.22 12.26
C PHE A 26 8.71 -2.59 13.09
N TYR A 27 9.28 -1.49 12.62
CA TYR A 27 10.28 -0.74 13.38
C TYR A 27 9.75 -0.31 14.76
N PHE A 28 8.54 0.28 14.82
CA PHE A 28 7.94 0.69 16.08
C PHE A 28 7.65 -0.50 17.01
N ILE A 29 7.09 -1.59 16.49
CA ILE A 29 6.79 -2.78 17.28
C ILE A 29 8.06 -3.44 17.79
N PHE A 30 9.08 -3.63 16.95
CA PHE A 30 10.34 -4.24 17.39
C PHE A 30 11.07 -3.35 18.38
N SER A 31 11.17 -2.04 18.12
CA SER A 31 11.74 -1.10 19.08
C SER A 31 11.01 -1.18 20.42
N PHE A 32 9.69 -1.22 20.39
CA PHE A 32 8.88 -1.39 21.60
C PHE A 32 9.20 -2.71 22.32
N VAL A 33 9.19 -3.84 21.63
CA VAL A 33 9.46 -5.16 22.22
C VAL A 33 10.88 -5.23 22.81
N PHE A 34 11.90 -4.84 22.05
CA PHE A 34 13.30 -4.93 22.50
C PHE A 34 13.58 -4.03 23.71
N ASN A 35 12.97 -2.85 23.77
CA ASN A 35 13.13 -1.93 24.91
C ASN A 35 12.38 -2.40 26.17
N ASN A 36 11.42 -3.32 26.04
CA ASN A 36 10.58 -3.76 27.17
C ASN A 36 10.74 -5.25 27.50
N ILE A 37 11.60 -5.99 26.80
CA ILE A 37 11.71 -7.45 26.95
C ILE A 37 12.14 -7.88 28.36
N GLU A 38 12.96 -7.08 29.03
CA GLU A 38 13.41 -7.33 30.41
C GLU A 38 12.28 -7.10 31.44
N ASN A 39 11.35 -6.19 31.15
CA ASN A 39 10.22 -5.83 32.01
C ASN A 39 9.00 -6.74 31.81
N LEU A 40 8.93 -7.47 30.68
CA LEU A 40 7.80 -8.34 30.36
C LEU A 40 7.77 -9.65 31.17
N GLY A 41 8.84 -9.99 31.90
CA GLY A 41 9.00 -11.29 32.58
C GLY A 41 8.99 -11.27 34.10
N THR A 42 9.03 -10.10 34.76
CA THR A 42 9.44 -10.03 36.18
C THR A 42 8.33 -9.61 37.16
N HIS A 43 7.26 -8.92 36.72
CA HIS A 43 6.21 -8.43 37.63
C HIS A 43 4.79 -8.58 37.05
N PRO A 44 4.07 -9.68 37.32
CA PRO A 44 2.69 -9.89 36.85
C PRO A 44 1.66 -8.92 37.48
N ASP A 45 2.00 -8.33 38.63
CA ASP A 45 1.09 -7.50 39.43
C ASP A 45 1.24 -5.99 39.18
N GLU A 46 2.18 -5.57 38.31
CA GLU A 46 2.32 -4.18 37.92
C GLU A 46 1.37 -3.83 36.79
N GLN A 47 0.50 -2.84 37.02
CA GLN A 47 -0.39 -2.32 35.99
C GLN A 47 0.42 -1.90 34.74
N PRO A 48 -0.10 -2.11 33.52
CA PRO A 48 0.64 -1.77 32.32
C PRO A 48 1.03 -0.29 32.37
N GLN A 49 2.33 -0.03 32.33
CA GLN A 49 2.88 1.31 32.45
C GLN A 49 2.35 2.19 31.29
N LEU A 50 2.09 3.47 31.55
CA LEU A 50 1.57 4.42 30.55
C LEU A 50 2.37 4.42 29.23
N GLU A 51 3.67 4.13 29.32
CA GLU A 51 4.59 4.04 28.19
C GLU A 51 4.23 2.88 27.23
N PHE A 52 3.75 1.76 27.75
CA PHE A 52 3.23 0.64 26.96
C PHE A 52 2.12 1.11 26.02
N PHE A 53 1.09 1.74 26.58
CA PHE A 53 -0.08 2.18 25.82
C PHE A 53 0.29 3.26 24.81
N LYS A 54 1.24 4.15 25.14
CA LYS A 54 1.71 5.19 24.22
C LYS A 54 2.38 4.59 22.98
N ALA A 55 3.28 3.63 23.16
CA ALA A 55 3.97 2.97 22.05
C ALA A 55 3.02 2.10 21.21
N PHE A 56 2.14 1.35 21.88
CA PHE A 56 1.10 0.57 21.23
C PHE A 56 0.16 1.44 20.39
N PHE A 57 -0.29 2.57 20.94
CA PHE A 57 -1.17 3.51 20.25
C PHE A 57 -0.48 4.18 19.06
N ALA A 58 0.82 4.52 19.18
CA ALA A 58 1.60 5.05 18.06
C ALA A 58 1.69 4.04 16.90
N ALA A 59 2.00 2.77 17.19
CA ALA A 59 2.03 1.71 16.18
C ALA A 59 0.63 1.51 15.54
N PHE A 60 -0.43 1.61 16.35
CA PHE A 60 -1.82 1.51 15.88
C PHE A 60 -2.22 2.64 14.92
N ILE A 61 -1.81 3.88 15.20
CA ILE A 61 -2.02 5.01 14.30
C ILE A 61 -1.31 4.76 12.95
N VAL A 62 -0.05 4.33 12.99
CA VAL A 62 0.74 4.07 11.77
C VAL A 62 0.06 3.03 10.88
N ILE A 63 -0.42 1.92 11.46
CA ILE A 63 -1.08 0.88 10.67
C ILE A 63 -2.44 1.35 10.11
N ILE A 64 -3.23 2.13 10.87
CA ILE A 64 -4.48 2.71 10.37
C ILE A 64 -4.23 3.64 9.18
N LEU A 65 -3.26 4.56 9.31
CA LEU A 65 -2.92 5.48 8.22
C LEU A 65 -2.44 4.70 6.98
N THR A 66 -1.62 3.68 7.18
CA THR A 66 -1.13 2.79 6.12
C THR A 66 -2.29 2.09 5.40
N LEU A 67 -3.26 1.57 6.15
CA LEU A 67 -4.45 0.92 5.60
C LEU A 67 -5.33 1.89 4.81
N LEU A 68 -5.57 3.10 5.33
CA LEU A 68 -6.36 4.12 4.64
C LEU A 68 -5.72 4.53 3.32
N VAL A 69 -4.40 4.73 3.31
CA VAL A 69 -3.64 5.04 2.09
C VAL A 69 -3.71 3.88 1.09
N SER A 70 -3.49 2.64 1.52
CA SER A 70 -3.58 1.46 0.64
C SER A 70 -4.98 1.29 0.04
N ILE A 71 -6.04 1.51 0.82
CA ILE A 71 -7.41 1.47 0.30
C ILE A 71 -7.63 2.56 -0.76
N GLY A 72 -7.15 3.78 -0.50
CA GLY A 72 -7.24 4.88 -1.47
C GLY A 72 -6.54 4.56 -2.80
N ILE A 73 -5.35 3.96 -2.74
CA ILE A 73 -4.58 3.53 -3.91
C ILE A 73 -5.32 2.42 -4.67
N LYS A 74 -5.81 1.38 -3.98
CA LYS A 74 -6.58 0.30 -4.62
C LYS A 74 -7.81 0.81 -5.34
N ILE A 75 -8.57 1.73 -4.73
CA ILE A 75 -9.74 2.32 -5.36
C ILE A 75 -9.32 3.08 -6.62
N PHE A 76 -8.26 3.88 -6.55
CA PHE A 76 -7.72 4.58 -7.70
C PHE A 76 -7.32 3.61 -8.83
N ASP A 77 -6.61 2.53 -8.49
CA ASP A 77 -6.13 1.54 -9.45
C ASP A 77 -7.26 0.83 -10.18
N ILE A 78 -8.32 0.45 -9.46
CA ILE A 78 -9.52 -0.16 -10.05
C ILE A 78 -10.21 0.83 -10.99
N ILE A 79 -10.34 2.10 -10.61
CA ILE A 79 -10.92 3.14 -11.48
C ILE A 79 -10.04 3.35 -12.72
N HIS A 80 -8.73 3.41 -12.56
CA HIS A 80 -7.79 3.53 -13.66
C HIS A 80 -7.91 2.33 -14.61
N LEU A 81 -7.92 1.12 -14.07
CA LEU A 81 -7.99 -0.14 -14.80
C LEU A 81 -9.27 -0.23 -15.64
N THR A 82 -10.42 0.00 -15.00
CA THR A 82 -11.74 -0.07 -15.65
C THR A 82 -11.91 0.99 -16.73
N ARG A 83 -11.44 2.23 -16.48
CA ARG A 83 -11.50 3.30 -17.49
C ARG A 83 -10.53 3.10 -18.64
N SER A 84 -9.35 2.56 -18.38
CA SER A 84 -8.31 2.35 -19.41
C SER A 84 -8.59 1.13 -20.29
N ASN A 85 -9.38 0.17 -19.81
CA ASN A 85 -9.73 -1.06 -20.51
C ASN A 85 -11.26 -1.21 -20.73
N LYS A 86 -11.97 -0.08 -20.88
CA LYS A 86 -13.44 -0.05 -21.01
C LYS A 86 -13.98 -0.93 -22.16
N ASP A 87 -13.22 -1.02 -23.24
CA ASP A 87 -13.60 -1.77 -24.45
C ASP A 87 -12.90 -3.15 -24.54
N ASP A 88 -12.16 -3.53 -23.50
CA ASP A 88 -11.49 -4.83 -23.43
C ASP A 88 -12.53 -5.92 -23.15
N LYS A 89 -12.66 -6.88 -24.08
CA LYS A 89 -13.55 -8.04 -23.94
C LYS A 89 -12.90 -9.22 -23.20
N GLY A 90 -11.63 -9.09 -22.84
CA GLY A 90 -10.88 -10.11 -22.14
C GLY A 90 -11.04 -10.07 -20.62
N ASN A 91 -10.34 -10.98 -19.95
CA ASN A 91 -10.41 -11.14 -18.49
C ASN A 91 -9.40 -10.26 -17.73
N LYS A 92 -8.80 -9.25 -18.39
CA LYS A 92 -7.73 -8.43 -17.82
C LYS A 92 -8.14 -7.75 -16.52
N ILE A 93 -9.34 -7.18 -16.47
CA ILE A 93 -9.87 -6.53 -15.27
C ILE A 93 -9.96 -7.53 -14.11
N LEU A 94 -10.52 -8.72 -14.36
CA LEU A 94 -10.68 -9.76 -13.36
C LEU A 94 -9.33 -10.24 -12.81
N ILE A 95 -8.34 -10.45 -13.68
CA ILE A 95 -6.99 -10.89 -13.29
C ILE A 95 -6.35 -9.87 -12.35
N TRP A 96 -6.40 -8.58 -12.69
CA TRP A 96 -5.83 -7.53 -11.84
C TRP A 96 -6.54 -7.41 -10.49
N VAL A 97 -7.88 -7.51 -10.47
CA VAL A 97 -8.64 -7.53 -9.22
C VAL A 97 -8.24 -8.72 -8.34
N LEU A 98 -8.07 -9.90 -8.92
CA LEU A 98 -7.57 -11.08 -8.18
C LEU A 98 -6.17 -10.82 -7.61
N LEU A 99 -5.26 -10.24 -8.40
CA LEU A 99 -3.91 -9.89 -7.94
C LEU A 99 -3.95 -8.92 -6.75
N PHE A 100 -4.77 -7.85 -6.82
CA PHE A 100 -4.93 -6.87 -5.74
C PHE A 100 -5.43 -7.47 -4.43
N VAL A 101 -6.33 -8.47 -4.51
CA VAL A 101 -6.87 -9.14 -3.32
C VAL A 101 -5.87 -10.13 -2.72
N PHE A 102 -5.24 -10.96 -3.56
CA PHE A 102 -4.40 -12.06 -3.07
C PHE A 102 -2.95 -11.66 -2.75
N THR A 103 -2.41 -10.63 -3.41
CA THR A 103 -1.00 -10.24 -3.24
C THR A 103 -0.80 -8.85 -2.64
N GLY A 104 -1.86 -8.03 -2.57
CA GLY A 104 -1.84 -6.74 -1.87
C GLY A 104 -0.83 -5.75 -2.43
N ILE A 105 0.04 -5.23 -1.57
CA ILE A 105 1.02 -4.17 -1.91
C ILE A 105 1.90 -4.57 -3.10
N ILE A 106 2.25 -5.86 -3.23
CA ILE A 106 3.08 -6.33 -4.35
C ILE A 106 2.37 -6.08 -5.68
N SER A 107 1.09 -6.47 -5.80
CA SER A 107 0.33 -6.20 -7.03
C SER A 107 0.13 -4.72 -7.31
N GLU A 108 -0.04 -3.88 -6.29
CA GLU A 108 -0.16 -2.42 -6.47
C GLU A 108 1.13 -1.87 -7.13
N ILE A 109 2.29 -2.21 -6.59
CA ILE A 109 3.58 -1.78 -7.15
C ILE A 109 3.76 -2.31 -8.58
N VAL A 110 3.47 -3.59 -8.83
CA VAL A 110 3.60 -4.18 -10.17
C VAL A 110 2.63 -3.53 -11.16
N TYR A 111 1.39 -3.27 -10.73
CA TYR A 111 0.38 -2.58 -11.53
C TYR A 111 0.84 -1.18 -11.94
N TYR A 112 1.44 -0.43 -11.02
CA TYR A 112 2.02 0.88 -11.34
C TYR A 112 3.01 0.80 -12.51
N PHE A 113 3.95 -0.15 -12.49
CA PHE A 113 4.96 -0.29 -13.54
C PHE A 113 4.41 -0.81 -14.87
N LEU A 114 3.41 -1.69 -14.85
CA LEU A 114 2.89 -2.33 -16.06
C LEU A 114 1.74 -1.58 -16.72
N GLU A 115 0.90 -0.89 -15.95
CA GLU A 115 -0.35 -0.31 -16.45
C GLU A 115 -0.39 1.22 -16.34
N ILE A 116 0.25 1.83 -15.34
CA ILE A 116 0.23 3.29 -15.14
C ILE A 116 1.42 3.96 -15.82
N LEU A 117 2.62 3.43 -15.60
CA LEU A 117 3.88 4.05 -16.05
C LEU A 117 3.98 4.12 -17.58
N PRO A 118 3.72 3.05 -18.35
CA PRO A 118 3.92 3.07 -19.79
C PRO A 118 3.07 4.15 -20.47
N GLU A 119 3.62 4.77 -21.51
CA GLU A 119 2.82 5.59 -22.41
C GLU A 119 2.01 4.65 -23.30
N LYS A 120 0.70 4.89 -23.39
CA LYS A 120 -0.15 4.13 -24.30
C LYS A 120 0.39 4.41 -25.70
N LYS A 121 1.05 3.42 -26.32
CA LYS A 121 1.52 3.55 -27.70
C LYS A 121 0.29 3.89 -28.54
N GLU A 122 0.27 5.09 -29.11
CA GLU A 122 -0.63 5.34 -30.24
C GLU A 122 -0.26 4.30 -31.28
N ASN A 123 -1.21 3.41 -31.59
CA ASN A 123 -1.07 2.53 -32.74
C ASN A 123 -1.02 3.44 -33.95
N ASN A 124 0.18 3.86 -34.34
CA ASN A 124 0.46 4.36 -35.68
C ASN A 124 0.33 3.17 -36.63
N THR A 125 -0.91 2.75 -36.89
CA THR A 125 -1.25 2.14 -38.18
C THR A 125 -1.20 3.25 -39.22
N SER A 126 0.02 3.65 -39.57
CA SER A 126 0.29 4.27 -40.86
C SER A 126 0.21 3.15 -41.90
N LEU A 127 -0.88 3.19 -42.66
CA LEU A 127 -1.10 2.64 -44.00
C LEU A 127 -0.90 1.13 -44.21
#